data_AF-A0A531M615-F1
#
_entry.id   AF-A0A531M615-F1
#
_cell.length_a   1.000
_cell.length_b   1.000
_cell.length_c   1.000
_cell.angle_alpha   90.00
_cell.angle_beta   90.00
_cell.angle_gamma   90.00
#
_symmetry.space_group_name_H-M   'P 1'
#
loop_
_entity.id
_entity.type
_entity.pdbx_description
1 polymer ?
#
loop_
_entity_poly.entity_id
_entity_poly.type
_entity_poly.pdbx_seq_one_letter_code
_entity_poly.pdbx_strand_id
1 'polypeptide(L)'
;SLSMEGRMTICNMSIEGGARAGLIAADETTFAYVKDKPRAPKGAAWDAALEYWKTLQTDEGAHFDKVIVLDAAKLPPIVSWGSSPEDVVSVQGIVPNPEDISDENKRTSKLRALDYMGLTPGTKITDITLDRVFIGSCTNGRIEDLRAVAKVVEGKTVSPHVDAMIVPGSGL
;
A
#
# COMPACT_ATOMS: atom_id res chain seq x y z
N SER A 1 0.51 -6.95 -13.86
CA SER A 1 1.87 -6.41 -13.69
C SER A 1 1.78 -5.11 -12.89
N LEU A 2 2.79 -4.77 -12.08
CA LEU A 2 2.83 -3.57 -11.22
C LEU A 2 3.55 -2.41 -11.90
N SER A 3 3.03 -1.19 -11.77
CA SER A 3 3.76 0.05 -12.07
C SER A 3 4.92 0.27 -11.10
N MET A 4 5.84 1.19 -11.39
CA MET A 4 6.94 1.49 -10.48
C MET A 4 6.47 2.06 -9.15
N GLU A 5 5.39 2.85 -9.18
CA GLU A 5 4.70 3.37 -8.01
C GLU A 5 4.14 2.23 -7.16
N GLY A 6 3.42 1.28 -7.78
CA GLY A 6 2.93 0.10 -7.07
C GLY A 6 4.06 -0.70 -6.39
N ARG A 7 5.21 -0.85 -7.07
CA ARG A 7 6.41 -1.47 -6.50
C ARG A 7 6.95 -0.70 -5.30
N MET A 8 7.09 0.63 -5.41
CA MET A 8 7.56 1.47 -4.32
C MET A 8 6.61 1.46 -3.12
N THR A 9 5.29 1.36 -3.32
CA THR A 9 4.31 1.18 -2.24
C THR A 9 4.53 -0.14 -1.52
N ILE A 10 4.71 -1.25 -2.23
CA ILE A 10 4.96 -2.56 -1.60
C ILE A 10 6.29 -2.55 -0.83
N CYS A 11 7.36 -2.00 -1.41
CA CYS A 11 8.64 -1.91 -0.73
C CYS A 11 8.58 -0.99 0.50
N ASN A 12 7.84 0.12 0.43
CA ASN A 12 7.60 1.00 1.57
C ASN A 12 6.89 0.25 2.71
N MET A 13 5.84 -0.50 2.38
CA MET A 13 5.03 -1.26 3.33
C MET A 13 5.73 -2.52 3.90
N SER A 14 6.97 -2.82 3.47
CA SER A 14 7.69 -4.00 3.93
C SER A 14 8.14 -3.88 5.39
N ILE A 15 8.34 -2.64 5.88
CA ILE A 15 8.79 -2.39 7.25
C ILE A 15 7.68 -2.72 8.28
N GLU A 16 6.41 -2.53 7.91
CA GLU A 16 5.24 -2.92 8.70
C GLU A 16 5.16 -4.44 8.87
N GLY A 17 5.67 -5.20 7.89
CA GLY A 17 5.87 -6.64 7.98
C GLY A 17 7.13 -7.06 8.75
N GLY A 18 7.88 -6.10 9.31
CA GLY A 18 9.13 -6.33 10.04
C GLY A 18 10.35 -6.56 9.14
N ALA A 19 10.25 -6.31 7.84
CA ALA A 19 11.38 -6.50 6.92
C ALA A 19 12.44 -5.40 7.11
N ARG A 20 13.72 -5.75 6.92
CA ARG A 20 14.81 -4.78 6.86
C ARG A 20 14.84 -3.99 5.55
N ALA A 21 14.37 -4.61 4.47
CA ALA A 21 14.29 -4.02 3.14
C ALA A 21 13.24 -4.75 2.30
N GLY A 22 12.61 -4.01 1.38
CA GLY A 22 11.80 -4.54 0.29
C GLY A 22 12.52 -4.34 -1.04
N LEU A 23 12.73 -5.43 -1.78
CA LEU A 23 13.44 -5.42 -3.06
C LEU A 23 12.54 -6.01 -4.15
N ILE A 24 12.52 -5.35 -5.31
CA ILE A 24 11.87 -5.84 -6.52
C ILE A 24 12.90 -5.74 -7.63
N ALA A 25 13.11 -6.85 -8.36
CA ALA A 25 14.06 -6.90 -9.46
C ALA A 25 13.75 -5.82 -10.51
N ALA A 26 14.82 -5.22 -11.04
CA ALA A 26 14.68 -4.21 -12.07
C ALA A 26 14.30 -4.86 -13.40
N ASP A 27 13.35 -4.25 -14.11
CA ASP A 27 12.91 -4.69 -15.42
C ASP A 27 12.61 -3.49 -16.33
N GLU A 28 12.00 -3.73 -17.49
CA GLU A 28 11.63 -2.70 -18.45
C GLU A 28 10.77 -1.59 -17.84
N THR A 29 9.93 -1.92 -16.85
CA THR A 29 9.10 -0.93 -16.15
C THR A 29 9.97 0.02 -15.32
N THR A 30 10.98 -0.54 -14.64
CA THR A 30 12.00 0.25 -13.91
C THR A 30 12.81 1.12 -14.85
N PHE A 31 13.29 0.57 -15.96
CA PHE A 31 14.11 1.32 -16.91
C PHE A 31 13.32 2.45 -17.56
N ALA A 32 12.09 2.18 -18.00
CA ALA A 32 11.21 3.17 -18.58
C ALA A 32 10.89 4.31 -17.59
N TYR A 33 10.67 3.98 -16.31
CA TYR A 33 10.40 4.97 -15.28
C TYR A 33 11.58 5.90 -15.00
N VAL A 34 12.81 5.37 -14.98
CA VAL A 34 14.03 6.15 -14.75
C VAL A 34 14.41 6.95 -15.98
N LYS A 35 14.11 6.45 -17.19
CA LYS A 35 14.43 7.11 -18.44
C LYS A 35 13.89 8.55 -18.43
N ASP A 36 14.72 9.46 -18.92
CA ASP A 36 14.40 10.88 -19.05
C ASP A 36 14.15 11.66 -17.74
N LYS A 37 14.24 11.03 -16.57
CA LYS A 37 14.23 11.76 -15.30
C LYS A 37 15.41 12.75 -15.23
N PRO A 38 15.26 13.89 -14.52
CA PRO A 38 16.28 14.95 -14.50
C PRO A 38 17.68 14.50 -14.08
N ARG A 39 17.77 13.47 -13.23
CA ARG A 39 19.03 12.90 -12.73
C ARG A 39 19.40 11.55 -13.35
N ALA A 40 18.66 11.10 -14.36
CA ALA A 40 18.99 9.87 -15.05
C ALA A 40 20.28 10.04 -15.87
N PRO A 41 21.13 9.00 -15.97
CA PRO A 41 22.28 9.04 -16.87
C PRO A 41 21.82 9.25 -18.32
N LYS A 42 22.70 9.78 -19.16
CA LYS A 42 22.41 10.15 -20.55
C LYS A 42 23.46 9.59 -21.50
N GLY A 43 23.08 9.38 -22.77
CA GLY A 43 23.97 8.87 -23.82
C GLY A 43 24.66 7.56 -23.42
N ALA A 44 25.97 7.45 -23.67
CA ALA A 44 26.73 6.24 -23.34
C ALA A 44 26.67 5.82 -21.86
N ALA A 45 26.51 6.78 -20.94
CA ALA A 45 26.35 6.47 -19.52
C ALA A 45 25.00 5.81 -19.21
N TRP A 46 23.95 6.14 -19.98
CA TRP A 46 22.66 5.45 -19.89
C TRP A 46 22.79 4.01 -20.36
N ASP A 47 23.44 3.78 -21.49
CA ASP A 47 23.59 2.44 -22.07
C ASP A 47 24.38 1.51 -21.13
N ALA A 48 25.49 2.00 -20.56
CA ALA A 48 26.27 1.26 -19.56
C ALA A 48 25.48 0.98 -18.27
N ALA A 49 24.72 1.97 -17.78
CA ALA A 49 23.88 1.79 -16.60
C ALA A 49 22.77 0.76 -16.85
N LEU A 50 22.15 0.78 -18.03
CA LEU A 50 21.10 -0.15 -18.42
C LEU A 50 21.63 -1.58 -18.56
N GLU A 51 22.83 -1.76 -19.13
CA GLU A 51 23.51 -3.06 -19.19
C GLU A 51 23.75 -3.61 -17.78
N TYR A 52 24.26 -2.78 -16.87
CA TYR A 52 24.45 -3.16 -15.48
C TYR A 52 23.13 -3.45 -14.75
N TRP A 53 22.11 -2.61 -14.88
CA TRP A 53 20.85 -2.82 -14.15
C TRP A 53 20.10 -4.08 -14.58
N LYS A 54 20.29 -4.56 -15.81
CA LYS A 54 19.77 -5.85 -16.28
C LYS A 54 20.37 -7.05 -15.54
N THR A 55 21.50 -6.88 -14.84
CA THR A 55 22.08 -7.93 -13.99
C THR A 55 21.51 -7.92 -12.56
N LEU A 56 20.74 -6.91 -12.17
CA LEU A 56 20.17 -6.76 -10.83
C LEU A 56 18.89 -7.59 -10.63
N GLN A 57 19.04 -8.89 -10.81
CA GLN A 57 18.00 -9.90 -10.61
C GLN A 57 18.51 -11.02 -9.69
N THR A 58 17.60 -11.87 -9.22
CA THR A 58 17.96 -13.04 -8.43
C THR A 58 18.77 -14.02 -9.27
N ASP A 59 19.88 -14.51 -8.72
CA ASP A 59 20.71 -15.53 -9.36
C ASP A 59 19.95 -16.86 -9.52
N GLU A 60 20.26 -17.58 -10.60
CA GLU A 60 19.72 -18.92 -10.81
C GLU A 60 20.14 -19.85 -9.67
N GLY A 61 19.17 -20.58 -9.09
CA GLY A 61 19.40 -21.48 -7.96
C GLY A 61 19.53 -20.80 -6.60
N ALA A 62 19.26 -19.49 -6.49
CA ALA A 62 19.23 -18.80 -5.21
C ALA A 62 18.24 -19.46 -4.23
N HIS A 63 18.69 -19.65 -2.98
CA HIS A 63 17.89 -20.24 -1.92
C HIS A 63 17.21 -19.15 -1.08
N PHE A 64 15.91 -19.32 -0.82
CA PHE A 64 15.13 -18.49 0.09
C PHE A 64 14.66 -19.34 1.26
N ASP A 65 14.88 -18.88 2.50
CA ASP A 65 14.45 -19.59 3.72
C ASP A 65 12.93 -19.84 3.73
N LYS A 66 12.17 -18.95 3.11
CA LYS A 66 10.72 -19.08 2.94
C LYS A 66 10.27 -18.43 1.64
N VAL A 67 9.44 -19.14 0.88
CA VAL A 67 8.76 -18.62 -0.31
C VAL A 67 7.26 -18.55 -0.02
N ILE A 68 6.68 -17.36 -0.19
CA ILE A 68 5.24 -17.14 -0.06
C ILE A 68 4.72 -16.65 -1.42
N VAL A 69 3.79 -17.40 -1.99
CA VAL A 69 3.17 -17.08 -3.29
C VAL A 69 1.77 -16.55 -3.03
N LEU A 70 1.51 -15.31 -3.47
CA LEU A 70 0.21 -14.65 -3.34
C LEU A 70 -0.41 -14.41 -4.71
N ASP A 71 -1.67 -14.83 -4.87
CA ASP A 71 -2.46 -14.53 -6.06
C ASP A 71 -3.13 -13.17 -5.90
N ALA A 72 -2.46 -12.13 -6.41
CA ALA A 72 -2.94 -10.75 -6.30
C ALA A 72 -4.31 -10.52 -6.95
N ALA A 73 -4.70 -11.34 -7.94
CA ALA A 73 -6.00 -11.22 -8.60
C ALA A 73 -7.18 -11.65 -7.69
N LYS A 74 -6.89 -12.39 -6.62
CA LYS A 74 -7.90 -12.85 -5.65
C LYS A 74 -8.01 -11.96 -4.42
N LEU A 75 -7.20 -10.91 -4.31
CA LEU A 75 -7.25 -9.99 -3.16
C LEU A 75 -8.42 -9.01 -3.33
N PRO A 76 -9.41 -9.01 -2.44
CA PRO A 76 -10.43 -7.97 -2.45
C PRO A 76 -9.82 -6.64 -1.96
N PRO A 77 -10.51 -5.51 -2.15
CA PRO A 77 -10.15 -4.27 -1.47
C PRO A 77 -10.14 -4.48 0.05
N ILE A 78 -9.04 -4.10 0.69
CA ILE A 78 -8.80 -4.25 2.13
C ILE A 78 -8.71 -2.88 2.80
N VAL A 79 -9.16 -2.80 4.04
CA VAL A 79 -8.95 -1.65 4.93
C VAL A 79 -8.36 -2.13 6.27
N SER A 80 -7.45 -1.33 6.82
CA SER A 80 -7.02 -1.48 8.21
C SER A 80 -7.97 -0.66 9.09
N TRP A 81 -8.68 -1.31 10.03
CA TRP A 81 -9.74 -0.70 10.84
C TRP A 81 -9.32 -0.35 12.27
N GLY A 82 -8.25 -0.98 12.77
CA GLY A 82 -7.81 -0.89 14.16
C GLY A 82 -6.66 0.10 14.37
N SER A 83 -5.87 -0.15 15.41
CA SER A 83 -4.72 0.68 15.80
C SER A 83 -3.39 0.16 15.25
N SER A 84 -3.39 -0.99 14.56
CA SER A 84 -2.24 -1.55 13.89
C SER A 84 -2.50 -1.75 12.38
N PRO A 85 -1.50 -1.58 11.50
CA PRO A 85 -1.63 -1.89 10.08
C PRO A 85 -2.08 -3.33 9.79
N GLU A 86 -1.80 -4.28 10.69
CA GLU A 86 -2.22 -5.69 10.57
C GLU A 86 -3.72 -5.90 10.84
N ASP A 87 -4.43 -4.90 11.38
CA ASP A 87 -5.85 -4.97 11.72
C ASP A 87 -6.71 -4.84 10.47
N VAL A 88 -6.62 -5.83 9.58
CA VAL A 88 -7.19 -5.76 8.23
C VAL A 88 -8.48 -6.56 8.08
N VAL A 89 -9.42 -6.02 7.33
CA VAL A 89 -10.59 -6.73 6.79
C VAL A 89 -10.89 -6.26 5.37
N SER A 90 -11.70 -7.01 4.63
CA SER A 90 -12.24 -6.50 3.36
C SER A 90 -13.09 -5.25 3.58
N VAL A 91 -13.10 -4.32 2.61
CA VAL A 91 -14.00 -3.16 2.61
C VAL A 91 -15.47 -3.57 2.73
N GLN A 92 -15.84 -4.75 2.23
CA GLN A 92 -17.18 -5.33 2.34
C GLN A 92 -17.37 -6.19 3.61
N GLY A 93 -16.34 -6.25 4.46
CA GLY A 93 -16.34 -7.04 5.69
C GLY A 93 -16.98 -6.32 6.88
N ILE A 94 -16.76 -6.91 8.05
CA ILE A 94 -17.24 -6.42 9.35
C ILE A 94 -16.07 -6.28 10.32
N VAL A 95 -16.21 -5.37 11.29
CA VAL A 95 -15.32 -5.26 12.43
C VAL A 95 -15.32 -6.59 13.20
N PRO A 96 -14.17 -7.23 13.44
CA PRO A 96 -14.11 -8.56 14.04
C PRO A 96 -14.53 -8.56 15.50
N ASN A 97 -15.09 -9.69 15.95
CA ASN A 97 -15.40 -9.91 17.35
C ASN A 97 -14.19 -10.51 18.09
N PRO A 98 -13.64 -9.84 19.12
CA PRO A 98 -12.53 -10.39 19.90
C PRO A 98 -12.84 -11.71 20.61
N GLU A 99 -14.12 -12.00 20.90
CA GLU A 99 -14.53 -13.25 21.56
C GLU A 99 -14.22 -14.49 20.70
N ASP A 100 -14.20 -14.34 19.37
CA ASP A 100 -13.88 -15.40 18.43
C ASP A 100 -12.37 -15.69 18.34
N ILE A 101 -11.53 -14.85 18.96
CA ILE A 101 -10.07 -14.97 18.92
C ILE A 101 -9.63 -15.85 20.09
N SER A 102 -9.06 -17.02 19.80
CA SER A 102 -8.57 -17.97 20.82
C SER A 102 -7.30 -17.48 21.54
N ASP A 103 -6.42 -16.79 20.82
CA ASP A 103 -5.19 -16.24 21.37
C ASP A 103 -5.47 -15.02 22.27
N GLU A 104 -5.14 -15.14 23.55
CA GLU A 104 -5.46 -14.14 24.59
C GLU A 104 -4.77 -12.79 24.36
N ASN A 105 -3.52 -12.82 23.84
CA ASN A 105 -2.77 -11.60 23.55
C ASN A 105 -3.41 -10.84 22.38
N LYS A 106 -3.76 -11.54 21.31
CA LYS A 106 -4.47 -10.97 20.16
C LYS A 106 -5.84 -10.45 20.57
N ARG A 107 -6.60 -11.21 21.35
CA ARG A 107 -7.91 -10.79 21.89
C ARG A 107 -7.78 -9.49 22.66
N THR A 108 -6.88 -9.43 23.63
CA THR A 108 -6.62 -8.22 24.43
C THR A 108 -6.22 -7.04 23.56
N SER A 109 -5.39 -7.28 22.53
CA SER A 109 -5.00 -6.23 21.59
C SER A 109 -6.19 -5.70 20.80
N LYS A 110 -7.07 -6.56 20.28
CA LYS A 110 -8.26 -6.12 19.52
C LYS A 110 -9.29 -5.42 20.40
N LEU A 111 -9.45 -5.83 21.66
CA LEU A 111 -10.30 -5.12 22.62
C LEU A 111 -9.84 -3.67 22.81
N ARG A 112 -8.53 -3.45 22.99
CA ARG A 112 -7.97 -2.09 23.07
C ARG A 112 -8.12 -1.30 21.77
N ALA A 113 -7.97 -1.95 20.62
CA ALA A 113 -8.18 -1.31 19.33
C ALA A 113 -9.63 -0.84 19.15
N LEU A 114 -10.62 -1.66 19.54
CA LEU A 114 -12.03 -1.30 19.48
C LEU A 114 -12.38 -0.12 20.40
N ASP A 115 -11.88 -0.16 21.64
CA ASP A 115 -12.07 0.92 22.62
C ASP A 115 -11.47 2.24 22.10
N TYR A 116 -10.22 2.20 21.61
CA TYR A 116 -9.54 3.36 21.04
C TYR A 116 -10.26 3.93 19.81
N MET A 117 -10.69 3.05 18.89
CA MET A 117 -11.35 3.46 17.65
C MET A 117 -12.83 3.82 17.86
N GLY A 118 -13.41 3.51 19.01
CA GLY A 118 -14.85 3.67 19.28
C GLY A 118 -15.72 2.76 18.40
N LEU A 119 -15.22 1.59 18.01
CA LEU A 119 -15.91 0.67 17.10
C LEU A 119 -16.60 -0.47 17.85
N THR A 120 -17.78 -0.85 17.37
CA THR A 120 -18.51 -2.01 17.89
C THR A 120 -18.23 -3.26 17.04
N PRO A 121 -17.97 -4.43 17.64
CA PRO A 121 -17.89 -5.69 16.90
C PRO A 121 -19.12 -5.95 16.02
N GLY A 122 -18.89 -6.48 14.82
CA GLY A 122 -19.95 -6.80 13.85
C GLY A 122 -20.45 -5.61 13.02
N THR A 123 -20.03 -4.38 13.32
CA THR A 123 -20.30 -3.22 12.47
C THR A 123 -19.72 -3.45 11.08
N LYS A 124 -20.50 -3.24 10.01
CA LYS A 124 -19.98 -3.30 8.65
C LYS A 124 -19.03 -2.13 8.43
N ILE A 125 -17.93 -2.38 7.74
CA ILE A 125 -16.95 -1.32 7.43
C ILE A 125 -17.59 -0.15 6.70
N THR A 126 -18.53 -0.42 5.81
CA THR A 126 -19.27 0.59 5.04
C THR A 126 -20.22 1.44 5.87
N ASP A 127 -20.56 0.99 7.09
CA ASP A 127 -21.51 1.68 7.97
C ASP A 127 -20.77 2.59 8.98
N ILE A 128 -19.44 2.57 8.98
CA ILE A 128 -18.62 3.45 9.80
C ILE A 128 -18.75 4.88 9.26
N THR A 129 -19.17 5.80 10.11
CA THR A 129 -19.26 7.22 9.76
C THR A 129 -17.85 7.80 9.67
N LEU A 130 -17.59 8.57 8.63
CA LEU A 130 -16.29 9.22 8.40
C LEU A 130 -16.40 10.70 8.73
N ASP A 131 -15.52 11.19 9.59
CA ASP A 131 -15.39 12.64 9.86
C ASP A 131 -14.29 13.28 9.02
N ARG A 132 -13.24 12.51 8.71
CA ARG A 132 -12.05 12.99 8.01
C ARG A 132 -11.58 12.03 6.94
N VAL A 133 -11.23 12.57 5.79
CA VAL A 133 -10.62 11.82 4.69
C VAL A 133 -9.29 12.46 4.32
N PHE A 134 -8.22 11.68 4.43
CA PHE A 134 -6.88 12.08 4.01
C PHE A 134 -6.45 11.22 2.83
N ILE A 135 -6.13 11.85 1.71
CA ILE A 135 -5.65 11.18 0.50
C ILE A 135 -4.25 11.69 0.20
N GLY A 136 -3.24 10.82 0.24
CA GLY A 136 -1.86 11.19 0.00
C GLY A 136 -0.89 10.40 0.86
N SER A 137 0.12 11.09 1.40
CA SER A 137 1.30 10.58 2.14
C SER A 137 2.46 10.13 1.24
N CYS A 138 3.61 9.81 1.85
CA CYS A 138 4.74 9.23 1.13
C CYS A 138 4.43 7.85 0.51
N THR A 139 3.43 7.14 1.04
CA THR A 139 3.02 5.83 0.54
C THR A 139 2.11 5.92 -0.69
N ASN A 140 1.16 6.88 -0.72
CA ASN A 140 0.13 7.00 -1.76
C ASN A 140 -0.19 8.45 -2.18
N GLY A 141 0.85 9.29 -2.31
CA GLY A 141 0.74 10.67 -2.79
C GLY A 141 1.23 10.89 -4.23
N ARG A 142 1.39 9.83 -5.02
CA ARG A 142 2.00 9.93 -6.36
C ARG A 142 0.95 10.29 -7.41
N ILE A 143 1.41 10.77 -8.57
CA ILE A 143 0.51 11.25 -9.62
C ILE A 143 -0.48 10.17 -10.11
N GLU A 144 -0.08 8.90 -10.15
CA GLU A 144 -0.99 7.79 -10.52
C GLU A 144 -2.08 7.58 -9.46
N ASP A 145 -1.75 7.65 -8.17
CA ASP A 145 -2.70 7.55 -7.07
C ASP A 145 -3.74 8.68 -7.18
N LEU A 146 -3.28 9.92 -7.36
CA LEU A 146 -4.15 11.09 -7.47
C LEU A 146 -5.04 11.04 -8.73
N ARG A 147 -4.55 10.48 -9.84
CA ARG A 147 -5.38 10.23 -11.04
C ARG A 147 -6.42 9.15 -10.80
N ALA A 148 -6.11 8.11 -10.03
CA ALA A 148 -7.09 7.09 -9.66
C ALA A 148 -8.19 7.69 -8.77
N VAL A 149 -7.81 8.52 -7.80
CA VAL A 149 -8.74 9.28 -6.96
C VAL A 149 -9.64 10.17 -7.81
N ALA A 150 -9.06 10.95 -8.73
CA ALA A 150 -9.81 11.85 -9.61
C ALA A 150 -10.92 11.11 -10.38
N LYS A 151 -10.62 9.92 -10.91
CA LYS A 151 -11.62 9.07 -11.60
C LYS A 151 -12.75 8.61 -10.67
N VAL A 152 -12.45 8.31 -9.41
CA VAL A 152 -13.45 7.84 -8.44
C VAL A 152 -14.39 8.96 -8.00
N VAL A 153 -13.87 10.18 -7.88
CA VAL A 153 -14.61 11.35 -7.37
C VAL A 153 -15.19 12.25 -8.46
N GLU A 154 -14.95 11.94 -9.73
CA GLU A 154 -15.45 12.73 -10.85
C GLU A 154 -16.97 12.91 -10.78
N GLY A 155 -17.42 14.17 -10.88
CA GLY A 155 -18.84 14.55 -10.77
C GLY A 155 -19.45 14.41 -9.37
N LYS A 156 -18.65 14.10 -8.34
CA LYS A 156 -19.11 13.98 -6.95
C LYS A 156 -18.63 15.16 -6.12
N THR A 157 -19.35 15.40 -5.02
CA THR A 157 -19.00 16.42 -4.03
C THR A 157 -18.72 15.74 -2.70
N VAL A 158 -17.77 16.30 -1.95
CA VAL A 158 -17.51 15.87 -0.57
C VAL A 158 -18.75 16.13 0.28
N SER A 159 -19.09 15.17 1.14
CA SER A 159 -20.20 15.32 2.08
C SER A 159 -19.97 16.51 3.04
N PRO A 160 -20.99 17.31 3.39
CA PRO A 160 -20.82 18.47 4.27
C PRO A 160 -20.29 18.16 5.68
N HIS A 161 -20.38 16.91 6.14
CA HIS A 161 -19.86 16.48 7.44
C HIS A 161 -18.42 15.93 7.38
N VAL A 162 -17.79 15.89 6.20
CA VAL A 162 -16.46 15.31 6.01
C VAL A 162 -15.43 16.40 5.71
N ASP A 163 -14.38 16.46 6.51
CA ASP A 163 -13.18 17.22 6.17
C ASP A 163 -12.26 16.37 5.28
N ALA A 164 -12.32 16.60 3.97
CA ALA A 164 -11.48 15.91 3.00
C ALA A 164 -10.24 16.74 2.61
N MET A 165 -9.07 16.11 2.54
CA MET A 165 -7.84 16.73 2.03
C MET A 165 -7.09 15.81 1.08
N ILE A 166 -6.43 16.42 0.10
CA ILE A 166 -5.50 15.76 -0.82
C ILE A 166 -4.11 16.36 -0.62
N VAL A 167 -3.11 15.51 -0.36
CA VAL A 167 -1.72 15.90 -0.10
C VAL A 167 -0.80 15.20 -1.11
N PRO A 168 -0.37 15.89 -2.18
CA PRO A 168 0.61 15.36 -3.11
C PRO A 168 1.95 15.05 -2.44
N GLY A 169 2.60 13.96 -2.84
CA GLY A 169 3.90 13.57 -2.30
C GLY A 169 5.06 14.44 -2.78
N SER A 170 4.93 15.08 -3.95
CA SER A 170 5.89 16.02 -4.52
C SER A 170 5.24 16.91 -5.58
N GLY A 171 5.90 18.01 -5.96
CA GLY A 171 5.43 18.96 -6.99
C GLY A 171 5.98 18.75 -8.40
N LEU A 172 6.80 17.71 -8.61
CA LEU A 172 7.41 17.33 -9.89
C LEU A 172 6.97 15.92 -10.31
#